data_AF-A0A2G2BK92-F1
#
_entry.id   AF-A0A2G2BK92-F1
#
_cell.length_a   1.000
_cell.length_b   1.000
_cell.length_c   1.000
_cell.angle_alpha   90.00
_cell.angle_beta   90.00
_cell.angle_gamma   90.00
#
_symmetry.space_group_name_H-M   'P 1'
#
loop_
_entity.id
_entity.type
_entity.pdbx_description
1 polymer ?
#
loop_
_entity_poly.entity_id
_entity_poly.type
_entity_poly.pdbx_seq_one_letter_code
_entity_poly.pdbx_strand_id
1 'polypeptide(L)'
;AESIENSLKKQPIEPTTTKRNPLAQRLKIRISANENSIQKYQIDLTKLRKKITTIEARVLKTPEVERGLITLKRDHTEIFQKYSELQAKQGKAQLAQNLEQEKKAERFILLEPPILPTEPVWPDRLKIVAIGGFLAFASGIGTALLVELVDKRVRTPAELEALLKHPPLVSIPYIKTQRDTQKKRYKIGMALIFPTLLVLGTLAAIHTLYKPLDILFYRAWVYLDKLSILPF
;
A
#
# COMPACT_ATOMS: atom_id res chain seq x y z
N ALA A 1 78.54 23.26 -28.75
CA ALA A 1 79.29 22.04 -29.11
C ALA A 1 78.57 21.46 -30.32
N GLU A 2 79.07 21.42 -31.55
CA GLU A 2 80.36 21.57 -32.22
C GLU A 2 79.98 22.08 -33.64
N SER A 3 80.43 23.15 -34.28
CA SER A 3 81.71 23.85 -34.39
C SER A 3 82.90 23.08 -34.99
N ILE A 4 82.76 21.86 -35.52
CA ILE A 4 83.94 21.14 -36.05
C ILE A 4 83.84 20.62 -37.48
N GLU A 5 82.68 20.27 -38.05
CA GLU A 5 82.71 19.53 -39.32
C GLU A 5 82.50 20.36 -40.59
N ASN A 6 83.02 21.59 -40.62
CA ASN A 6 83.06 22.41 -41.85
C ASN A 6 84.48 22.49 -42.47
N SER A 7 85.34 21.53 -42.14
CA SER A 7 86.76 21.55 -42.50
C SER A 7 87.22 20.26 -43.20
N LEU A 8 86.48 19.77 -44.20
CA LEU A 8 87.00 18.77 -45.14
C LEU A 8 86.70 19.19 -46.58
N LYS A 9 87.34 20.31 -46.94
CA LYS A 9 88.10 20.53 -48.18
C LYS A 9 87.73 19.61 -49.36
N LYS A 10 86.85 20.11 -50.23
CA LYS A 10 86.78 19.67 -51.63
C LYS A 10 88.14 19.96 -52.29
N GLN A 11 88.91 18.91 -52.56
CA GLN A 11 90.02 18.98 -53.52
C GLN A 11 89.53 18.44 -54.87
N PRO A 12 89.60 19.24 -55.95
CA PRO A 12 89.40 18.74 -57.30
C PRO A 12 90.59 17.84 -57.69
N ILE A 13 90.31 16.63 -58.17
CA ILE A 13 91.31 15.73 -58.74
C ILE A 13 90.91 15.46 -60.19
N GLU A 14 91.54 16.17 -61.12
CA GLU A 14 91.50 15.88 -62.56
C GLU A 14 92.75 15.07 -62.98
N PRO A 15 92.71 14.37 -64.13
CA PRO A 15 93.06 12.96 -64.20
C PRO A 15 94.51 12.72 -64.63
N THR A 16 95.19 11.79 -63.96
CA THR A 16 96.44 11.20 -64.46
C THR A 16 96.23 9.74 -64.84
N THR A 17 96.57 9.47 -66.09
CA THR A 17 96.45 8.22 -66.84
C THR A 17 97.03 7.03 -66.06
N THR A 18 96.17 6.20 -65.46
CA THR A 18 96.61 5.01 -64.70
C THR A 18 96.05 3.74 -65.32
N LYS A 19 96.96 2.83 -65.69
CA LYS A 19 96.69 1.44 -66.11
C LYS A 19 95.60 0.80 -65.26
N ARG A 20 94.55 0.32 -65.92
CA ARG A 20 93.31 -0.21 -65.34
C ARG A 20 93.59 -1.49 -64.51
N ASN A 21 93.75 -1.36 -63.19
CA ASN A 21 93.88 -2.50 -62.27
C ASN A 21 92.48 -3.07 -61.93
N PRO A 22 92.15 -4.32 -62.31
CA PRO A 22 90.81 -4.89 -62.18
C PRO A 22 90.35 -5.07 -60.72
N LEU A 23 91.27 -5.20 -59.75
CA LEU A 23 90.93 -5.31 -58.32
C LEU A 23 90.45 -3.97 -57.74
N ALA A 24 91.11 -2.87 -58.11
CA ALA A 24 90.71 -1.54 -57.68
C ALA A 24 89.31 -1.16 -58.18
N GLN A 25 88.94 -1.61 -59.39
CA GLN A 25 87.61 -1.38 -59.96
C GLN A 25 86.52 -2.17 -59.21
N ARG A 26 86.77 -3.43 -58.83
CA ARG A 26 85.82 -4.22 -58.01
C ARG A 26 85.62 -3.64 -56.62
N LEU A 27 86.69 -3.15 -55.99
CA LEU A 27 86.62 -2.53 -54.67
C LEU A 27 85.78 -1.25 -54.72
N LYS A 28 85.99 -0.38 -55.73
CA LYS A 28 85.18 0.82 -55.96
C LYS A 28 83.69 0.49 -56.14
N ILE A 29 83.35 -0.54 -56.91
CA ILE A 29 81.96 -0.97 -57.10
C ILE A 29 81.33 -1.41 -55.76
N ARG A 30 82.05 -2.19 -54.93
CA ARG A 30 81.56 -2.59 -53.61
C ARG A 30 81.37 -1.41 -52.66
N ILE A 31 82.30 -0.46 -52.64
CA ILE A 31 82.20 0.75 -51.82
C ILE A 31 80.96 1.54 -52.25
N SER A 32 80.77 1.80 -53.55
CA SER A 32 79.58 2.50 -54.04
C SER A 32 78.27 1.76 -53.76
N ALA A 33 78.26 0.42 -53.82
CA ALA A 33 77.10 -0.38 -53.50
C ALA A 33 76.75 -0.33 -52.00
N ASN A 34 77.76 -0.36 -51.13
CA ASN A 34 77.58 -0.18 -49.69
C ASN A 34 77.14 1.24 -49.33
N GLU A 35 77.72 2.28 -49.95
CA GLU A 35 77.30 3.67 -49.76
C GLU A 35 75.83 3.86 -50.15
N ASN A 36 75.41 3.34 -51.31
CA ASN A 36 74.00 3.35 -51.73
C ASN A 36 73.10 2.60 -50.75
N SER A 37 73.59 1.48 -50.19
CA SER A 37 72.84 0.71 -49.18
C SER A 37 72.68 1.51 -47.88
N ILE A 38 73.74 2.17 -47.39
CA ILE A 38 73.69 3.05 -46.21
C ILE A 38 72.70 4.18 -46.44
N GLN A 39 72.74 4.85 -47.60
CA GLN A 39 71.79 5.90 -47.94
C GLN A 39 70.35 5.38 -47.96
N LYS A 40 70.11 4.21 -48.55
CA LYS A 40 68.79 3.56 -48.53
C LYS A 40 68.31 3.29 -47.10
N TYR A 41 69.16 2.73 -46.25
CA TYR A 41 68.80 2.45 -44.86
C TYR A 41 68.55 3.73 -44.05
N GLN A 42 69.27 4.82 -44.31
CA GLN A 42 68.99 6.12 -43.69
C GLN A 42 67.64 6.69 -44.13
N ILE A 43 67.31 6.59 -45.42
CA ILE A 43 66.00 6.98 -45.94
C ILE A 43 64.90 6.13 -45.29
N ASP A 44 65.11 4.83 -45.16
CA ASP A 44 64.12 3.93 -44.54
C ASP A 44 63.96 4.22 -43.04
N LEU A 45 65.05 4.52 -42.32
CA LEU A 45 65.02 4.96 -40.92
C LEU A 45 64.21 6.24 -40.74
N THR A 46 64.43 7.24 -41.59
CA THR A 46 63.67 8.51 -41.51
C THR A 46 62.19 8.30 -41.83
N LYS A 47 61.86 7.44 -42.81
CA LYS A 47 60.47 7.04 -43.10
C LYS A 47 59.84 6.30 -41.93
N LEU A 48 60.55 5.36 -41.31
CA LEU A 48 60.05 4.60 -40.16
C LEU A 48 59.81 5.52 -38.96
N ARG A 49 60.76 6.41 -38.64
CA ARG A 49 60.58 7.41 -37.57
C ARG A 49 59.37 8.30 -37.83
N LYS A 50 59.17 8.78 -39.05
CA LYS A 50 57.96 9.53 -39.43
C LYS A 50 56.69 8.68 -39.25
N LYS A 51 56.70 7.40 -39.61
CA LYS A 51 55.56 6.51 -39.38
C LYS A 51 55.26 6.34 -37.89
N ILE A 52 56.28 6.13 -37.06
CA ILE A 52 56.15 6.00 -35.61
C ILE A 52 55.49 7.25 -35.02
N THR A 53 56.01 8.44 -35.32
CA THR A 53 55.42 9.68 -34.79
C THR A 53 53.99 9.90 -35.26
N THR A 54 53.66 9.51 -36.50
CA THR A 54 52.29 9.60 -37.02
C THR A 54 51.35 8.62 -36.31
N ILE A 55 51.82 7.42 -36.00
CA ILE A 55 51.04 6.41 -35.27
C ILE A 55 50.85 6.83 -33.81
N GLU A 56 51.91 7.28 -33.13
CA GLU A 56 51.82 7.81 -31.76
C GLU A 56 50.82 8.97 -31.68
N ALA A 57 50.87 9.91 -32.63
CA ALA A 57 49.90 11.00 -32.71
C ALA A 57 48.46 10.52 -32.93
N ARG A 58 48.24 9.39 -33.63
CA ARG A 58 46.91 8.79 -33.76
C ARG A 58 46.46 8.09 -32.49
N VAL A 59 47.34 7.33 -31.85
CA VAL A 59 47.06 6.62 -30.59
C VAL A 59 46.67 7.62 -29.50
N LEU A 60 47.36 8.77 -29.44
CA LEU A 60 47.00 9.84 -28.50
C LEU A 60 45.61 10.45 -28.76
N LYS A 61 45.13 10.43 -30.01
CA LYS A 61 43.79 10.94 -30.38
C LYS A 61 42.68 9.89 -30.24
N THR A 62 43.02 8.61 -30.20
CA THR A 62 42.03 7.52 -30.09
C THR A 62 41.09 7.65 -28.88
N PRO A 63 41.58 7.97 -27.66
CA PRO A 63 40.72 8.11 -26.49
C PRO A 63 39.69 9.24 -26.61
N GLU A 64 40.01 10.33 -27.31
CA GLU A 64 39.07 11.44 -27.52
C GLU A 64 37.91 11.02 -28.41
N VAL A 65 38.22 10.31 -29.50
CA VAL A 65 37.21 9.77 -30.43
C VAL A 65 36.36 8.70 -29.74
N GLU A 66 36.98 7.83 -28.95
CA GLU A 66 36.29 6.79 -28.18
C GLU A 66 35.32 7.40 -27.15
N ARG A 67 35.76 8.41 -26.39
CA ARG A 67 34.88 9.16 -25.48
C ARG A 67 33.71 9.79 -26.23
N GLY A 68 33.95 10.42 -27.38
CA GLY A 68 32.90 11.00 -28.21
C GLY A 68 31.87 9.96 -28.66
N LEU A 69 32.33 8.78 -29.09
CA LEU A 69 31.46 7.67 -29.47
C LEU A 69 30.64 7.12 -28.30
N ILE A 70 31.25 6.98 -27.12
CA ILE A 70 30.55 6.51 -25.91
C ILE A 70 29.43 7.48 -25.53
N THR A 71 29.73 8.79 -25.51
CA THR A 71 28.72 9.82 -25.22
C THR A 71 27.59 9.77 -26.23
N LEU A 72 27.90 9.75 -27.53
CA LEU A 72 26.88 9.71 -28.57
C LEU A 72 25.99 8.46 -28.49
N LYS A 73 26.56 7.30 -28.20
CA LYS A 73 25.79 6.05 -28.01
C LYS A 73 24.89 6.12 -26.78
N ARG A 74 25.38 6.67 -25.67
CA ARG A 74 24.59 6.87 -24.44
C ARG A 74 23.43 7.80 -24.70
N ASP A 75 23.69 8.95 -25.33
CA ASP A 75 22.68 9.96 -25.63
C ASP A 75 21.62 9.42 -26.60
N HIS A 76 22.03 8.68 -27.64
CA HIS A 76 21.12 8.00 -28.54
C HIS A 76 20.19 7.02 -27.79
N THR A 77 20.75 6.21 -26.89
CA THR A 77 19.97 5.24 -26.10
C THR A 77 18.99 5.94 -25.17
N GLU A 78 19.41 7.02 -24.52
CA GLU A 78 18.57 7.83 -23.63
C GLU A 78 17.39 8.48 -24.40
N ILE A 79 17.68 9.08 -25.56
CA ILE A 79 16.65 9.70 -26.42
C ILE A 79 15.68 8.64 -26.94
N PHE A 80 16.19 7.49 -27.37
CA PHE A 80 15.35 6.39 -27.86
C PHE A 80 14.40 5.85 -26.78
N GLN A 81 14.89 5.68 -25.56
CA GLN A 81 14.05 5.27 -24.42
C GLN A 81 12.97 6.30 -24.10
N LYS A 82 13.32 7.59 -24.04
CA LYS A 82 12.35 8.68 -23.82
C LYS A 82 11.30 8.73 -24.93
N TYR A 83 11.72 8.57 -26.18
CA TYR A 83 10.81 8.52 -27.33
C TYR A 83 9.81 7.37 -27.20
N SER A 84 10.29 6.16 -26.89
CA SER A 84 9.42 4.98 -26.70
C SER A 84 8.43 5.18 -25.55
N GLU A 85 8.86 5.79 -24.45
CA GLU A 85 7.98 6.09 -23.32
C GLU A 85 6.91 7.12 -23.69
N LEU A 86 7.29 8.19 -24.40
CA LEU A 86 6.35 9.20 -24.87
C LEU A 86 5.34 8.63 -25.86
N GLN A 87 5.78 7.76 -26.77
CA GLN A 87 4.89 7.08 -27.71
C GLN A 87 3.87 6.20 -26.97
N ALA A 88 4.31 5.45 -25.96
CA ALA A 88 3.41 4.64 -25.14
C ALA A 88 2.42 5.50 -24.34
N LYS A 89 2.86 6.63 -23.77
CA LYS A 89 2.00 7.59 -23.06
C LYS A 89 0.99 8.24 -24.01
N GLN A 90 1.40 8.61 -25.23
CA GLN A 90 0.50 9.14 -26.24
C GLN A 90 -0.58 8.13 -26.62
N GLY A 91 -0.21 6.86 -26.84
CA GLY A 91 -1.19 5.81 -27.12
C GLY A 91 -2.21 5.63 -25.98
N LYS A 92 -1.75 5.65 -24.72
CA LYS A 92 -2.63 5.59 -23.54
C LYS A 92 -3.54 6.82 -23.43
N ALA A 93 -3.00 8.02 -23.65
CA ALA A 93 -3.77 9.26 -23.61
C ALA A 93 -4.84 9.29 -24.71
N GLN A 94 -4.50 8.84 -25.91
CA GLN A 94 -5.44 8.78 -27.03
C GLN A 94 -6.52 7.72 -26.81
N LEU A 95 -6.18 6.57 -26.21
CA LEU A 95 -7.18 5.60 -25.77
C LEU A 95 -8.12 6.20 -24.70
N ALA A 96 -7.57 6.86 -23.69
CA ALA A 96 -8.36 7.51 -22.65
C ALA A 96 -9.28 8.59 -23.21
N GLN A 97 -8.78 9.42 -24.12
CA GLN A 97 -9.55 10.44 -24.83
C GLN A 97 -10.69 9.81 -25.65
N ASN A 98 -10.43 8.71 -26.38
CA ASN A 98 -11.47 8.01 -27.13
C ASN A 98 -12.55 7.44 -26.20
N LEU A 99 -12.17 6.88 -25.04
CA LEU A 99 -13.13 6.36 -24.06
C LEU A 99 -13.99 7.45 -23.43
N GLU A 100 -13.42 8.63 -23.22
CA GLU A 100 -14.14 9.83 -22.74
C GLU A 100 -15.09 10.37 -23.82
N GLN A 101 -14.62 10.51 -25.07
CA GLN A 101 -15.45 10.94 -26.21
C GLN A 101 -16.62 9.99 -26.47
N GLU A 102 -16.40 8.68 -26.38
CA GLU A 102 -17.46 7.67 -26.53
C GLU A 102 -18.40 7.61 -25.31
N LYS A 103 -18.20 8.46 -24.28
CA LYS A 103 -18.90 8.42 -22.98
C LYS A 103 -18.90 7.03 -22.34
N LYS A 104 -17.92 6.18 -22.69
CA LYS A 104 -17.71 4.85 -22.10
C LYS A 104 -16.97 4.91 -20.77
N ALA A 105 -16.35 6.06 -20.44
CA ALA A 105 -15.75 6.30 -19.13
C ALA A 105 -16.78 6.24 -17.98
N GLU A 106 -18.04 6.61 -18.23
CA GLU A 106 -19.10 6.65 -17.21
C GLU A 106 -20.01 5.42 -17.21
N ARG A 107 -19.90 4.53 -18.21
CA ARG A 107 -20.71 3.32 -18.23
C ARG A 107 -20.03 2.25 -17.38
N PHE A 108 -20.12 2.41 -16.06
CA PHE A 108 -19.85 1.31 -15.12
C PHE A 108 -20.78 0.15 -15.47
N ILE A 109 -20.23 -0.87 -16.11
CA ILE A 109 -20.95 -2.13 -16.34
C ILE A 109 -20.88 -2.86 -15.01
N LEU A 110 -22.01 -2.97 -14.31
CA LEU A 110 -22.10 -3.75 -13.09
C LEU A 110 -21.94 -5.23 -13.46
N LEU A 111 -20.71 -5.77 -13.35
CA LEU A 111 -20.41 -7.18 -13.63
C LEU A 111 -21.13 -8.08 -12.61
N GLU A 112 -20.97 -7.76 -11.33
CA GLU A 112 -21.57 -8.49 -10.23
C GLU A 112 -22.06 -7.50 -9.16
N PRO A 113 -23.36 -7.50 -8.82
CA PRO A 113 -23.88 -6.69 -7.73
C PRO A 113 -23.30 -7.18 -6.41
N PRO A 114 -23.15 -6.29 -5.41
CA PRO A 114 -22.71 -6.70 -4.08
C PRO A 114 -23.68 -7.74 -3.52
N ILE A 115 -23.18 -8.92 -3.20
CA ILE A 115 -23.94 -9.94 -2.48
C ILE A 115 -24.29 -9.40 -1.09
N LEU A 116 -25.59 -9.29 -0.81
CA LEU A 116 -26.05 -8.95 0.53
C LEU A 116 -25.70 -10.10 1.48
N PRO A 117 -25.09 -9.83 2.64
CA PRO A 117 -24.77 -10.89 3.59
C PRO A 117 -26.06 -11.60 4.03
N THR A 118 -26.08 -12.93 3.89
CA THR A 118 -27.21 -13.78 4.29
C THR A 118 -27.39 -13.79 5.81
N GLU A 119 -26.30 -13.56 6.55
CA GLU A 119 -26.28 -13.55 8.01
C GLU A 119 -26.00 -12.15 8.58
N PRO A 120 -26.61 -11.78 9.70
CA PRO A 120 -26.38 -10.50 10.34
C PRO A 120 -24.94 -10.42 10.89
N VAL A 121 -24.11 -9.56 10.27
CA VAL A 121 -22.73 -9.31 10.72
C VAL A 121 -22.67 -8.75 12.15
N TRP A 122 -23.68 -7.95 12.53
CA TRP A 122 -23.81 -7.39 13.88
C TRP A 122 -25.22 -6.80 14.10
N PRO A 123 -25.85 -6.90 15.29
CA PRO A 123 -25.48 -7.67 16.48
C PRO A 123 -26.18 -9.05 16.58
N ASP A 124 -25.60 -9.96 17.38
CA ASP A 124 -26.14 -11.30 17.65
C ASP A 124 -27.49 -11.22 18.38
N ARG A 125 -28.58 -11.39 17.64
CA ARG A 125 -29.95 -11.24 18.16
C ARG A 125 -30.24 -12.19 19.33
N LEU A 126 -29.73 -13.41 19.28
CA LEU A 126 -29.90 -14.41 20.33
C LEU A 126 -29.27 -13.96 21.66
N LYS A 127 -28.09 -13.34 21.61
CA LYS A 127 -27.41 -12.83 22.80
C LYS A 127 -28.18 -11.68 23.45
N ILE A 128 -28.72 -10.77 22.63
CA ILE A 128 -29.53 -9.65 23.13
C ILE A 128 -30.79 -10.16 23.82
N VAL A 129 -31.51 -11.11 23.21
CA VAL A 129 -32.73 -11.67 23.80
C VAL A 129 -32.40 -12.44 25.09
N ALA A 130 -31.32 -13.22 25.11
CA ALA A 130 -30.90 -13.95 26.31
C ALA A 130 -30.55 -13.01 27.46
N ILE A 131 -29.75 -11.97 27.20
CA ILE A 131 -29.34 -10.99 28.22
C ILE A 131 -30.54 -10.17 28.69
N GLY A 132 -31.40 -9.71 27.77
CA GLY A 132 -32.60 -8.94 28.11
C GLY A 132 -33.59 -9.77 28.93
N GLY A 133 -33.84 -11.02 28.54
CA GLY A 133 -34.70 -11.94 29.27
C GLY A 133 -34.14 -12.24 30.67
N PHE A 134 -32.84 -12.49 30.79
CA PHE A 134 -32.19 -12.71 32.07
C PHE A 134 -32.29 -11.47 32.99
N LEU A 135 -32.02 -10.27 32.47
CA LEU A 135 -32.12 -9.02 33.24
C LEU A 135 -33.56 -8.73 33.68
N ALA A 136 -34.55 -8.97 32.81
CA ALA A 136 -35.96 -8.79 33.17
C ALA A 136 -36.38 -9.74 34.29
N PHE A 137 -36.00 -11.02 34.18
CA PHE A 137 -36.29 -12.02 35.20
C PHE A 137 -35.60 -11.71 36.53
N ALA A 138 -34.29 -11.41 36.49
CA ALA A 138 -33.51 -11.04 37.66
C ALA A 138 -34.04 -9.76 38.32
N SER A 139 -34.45 -8.77 37.53
CA SER A 139 -35.05 -7.54 38.04
C SER A 139 -36.41 -7.77 38.69
N GLY A 140 -37.27 -8.63 38.10
CA GLY A 140 -38.56 -8.98 38.68
C GLY A 140 -38.43 -9.67 40.05
N ILE A 141 -37.54 -10.65 40.15
CA ILE A 141 -37.27 -11.33 41.43
C ILE A 141 -36.60 -10.37 42.41
N GLY A 142 -35.58 -9.64 41.96
CA GLY A 142 -34.83 -8.70 42.79
C GLY A 142 -35.71 -7.61 43.39
N THR A 143 -36.63 -7.06 42.61
CA THR A 143 -37.59 -6.06 43.10
C THR A 143 -38.60 -6.65 44.07
N ALA A 144 -39.13 -7.86 43.82
CA ALA A 144 -40.02 -8.53 44.75
C ALA A 144 -39.35 -8.79 46.11
N LEU A 145 -38.11 -9.29 46.10
CA LEU A 145 -37.32 -9.50 47.31
C LEU A 145 -36.99 -8.19 48.02
N LEU A 146 -36.63 -7.13 47.29
CA LEU A 146 -36.37 -5.82 47.88
C LEU A 146 -37.61 -5.23 48.56
N VAL A 147 -38.78 -5.37 47.95
CA VAL A 147 -40.04 -4.91 48.56
C VAL A 147 -40.34 -5.67 49.85
N GLU A 148 -40.13 -6.99 49.87
CA GLU A 148 -40.31 -7.80 51.07
C GLU A 148 -39.30 -7.41 52.17
N LEU A 149 -38.04 -7.18 51.81
CA LEU A 149 -36.98 -6.82 52.77
C LEU A 149 -37.20 -5.43 53.40
N VAL A 150 -37.86 -4.52 52.67
CA VAL A 150 -38.20 -3.18 53.16
C VAL A 150 -39.50 -3.18 53.97
N ASP A 151 -40.42 -4.14 53.75
CA ASP A 151 -41.69 -4.22 54.47
C ASP A 151 -41.52 -4.82 55.87
N LYS A 152 -41.37 -3.97 56.90
CA LYS A 152 -41.19 -4.40 58.30
C LYS A 152 -42.49 -4.74 59.04
N ARG A 153 -43.56 -5.12 58.34
CA ARG A 153 -44.87 -5.38 58.97
C ARG A 153 -44.99 -6.83 59.40
N VAL A 154 -45.36 -7.05 60.67
CA VAL A 154 -45.70 -8.39 61.18
C VAL A 154 -47.09 -8.77 60.69
N ARG A 155 -47.20 -9.85 59.91
CA ARG A 155 -48.47 -10.31 59.30
C ARG A 155 -48.93 -11.66 59.84
N THR A 156 -48.01 -12.45 60.37
CA THR A 156 -48.28 -13.82 60.82
C THR A 156 -48.14 -13.94 62.34
N PRO A 157 -49.00 -14.70 63.05
CA PRO A 157 -48.81 -14.93 64.49
C PRO A 157 -47.45 -15.57 64.81
N ALA A 158 -46.92 -16.40 63.92
CA ALA A 158 -45.58 -16.99 64.05
C ALA A 158 -44.45 -15.95 63.98
N GLU A 159 -44.58 -14.90 63.15
CA GLU A 159 -43.61 -13.79 63.12
C GLU A 159 -43.66 -12.97 64.41
N LEU A 160 -44.86 -12.78 64.97
CA LEU A 160 -45.06 -12.08 66.24
C LEU A 160 -44.44 -12.86 67.41
N GLU A 161 -44.64 -14.18 67.44
CA GLU A 161 -44.04 -15.08 68.43
C GLU A 161 -42.52 -15.11 68.32
N ALA A 162 -41.97 -15.14 67.11
CA ALA A 162 -40.53 -15.05 66.88
C ALA A 162 -39.93 -13.72 67.39
N LEU A 163 -40.68 -12.61 67.27
CA LEU A 163 -40.24 -11.28 67.71
C LEU A 163 -40.37 -11.08 69.22
N LEU A 164 -41.48 -11.52 69.83
CA LEU A 164 -41.82 -11.30 71.24
C LEU A 164 -41.46 -12.47 72.17
N LYS A 165 -41.06 -13.63 71.61
CA LYS A 165 -40.73 -14.90 72.31
C LYS A 165 -41.84 -15.48 73.19
N HIS A 166 -43.07 -15.03 73.00
CA HIS A 166 -44.24 -15.50 73.73
C HIS A 166 -45.40 -15.76 72.75
N PRO A 167 -46.19 -16.82 72.97
CA PRO A 167 -47.31 -17.14 72.09
C PRO A 167 -48.43 -16.09 72.24
N PRO A 168 -49.12 -15.71 71.14
CA PRO A 168 -50.23 -14.78 71.20
C PRO A 168 -51.43 -15.41 71.94
N LEU A 169 -52.05 -14.69 72.87
CA LEU A 169 -53.16 -15.21 73.68
C LEU A 169 -54.41 -15.53 72.84
N VAL A 170 -54.72 -14.71 71.83
CA VAL A 170 -55.86 -14.88 70.93
C VAL A 170 -55.48 -14.35 69.54
N SER A 171 -55.81 -15.09 68.49
CA SER A 171 -55.71 -14.62 67.10
C SER A 171 -57.10 -14.25 66.60
N ILE A 172 -57.32 -12.98 66.26
CA ILE A 172 -58.57 -12.51 65.66
C ILE A 172 -58.37 -12.50 64.14
N PRO A 173 -59.13 -13.30 63.38
CA PRO A 173 -59.01 -13.31 61.93
C PRO A 173 -59.42 -11.96 61.35
N TYR A 174 -58.59 -11.42 60.45
CA TYR A 174 -58.89 -10.16 59.80
C TYR A 174 -60.01 -10.30 58.76
N ILE A 175 -61.16 -9.69 59.00
CA ILE A 175 -62.29 -9.66 58.06
C ILE A 175 -62.04 -8.54 57.03
N LYS A 176 -61.80 -8.93 55.78
CA LYS A 176 -61.57 -7.98 54.68
C LYS A 176 -62.87 -7.24 54.33
N THR A 177 -62.85 -5.91 54.46
CA THR A 177 -63.96 -5.05 54.02
C THR A 177 -63.77 -4.62 52.55
N GLN A 178 -64.84 -4.41 51.79
CA GLN A 178 -64.77 -4.02 50.36
C GLN A 178 -63.91 -2.75 50.11
N ARG A 179 -63.89 -1.78 51.04
CA ARG A 179 -63.04 -0.59 50.95
C ARG A 179 -61.54 -0.90 51.04
N ASP A 180 -61.17 -1.96 51.75
CA ASP A 180 -59.78 -2.36 51.93
C ASP A 180 -59.22 -3.08 50.68
N THR A 181 -60.08 -3.86 50.01
CA THR A 181 -59.76 -4.44 48.70
C THR A 181 -59.55 -3.39 47.62
N GLN A 182 -60.29 -2.27 47.64
CA GLN A 182 -60.10 -1.18 46.66
C GLN A 182 -58.78 -0.43 46.86
N LYS A 183 -58.41 -0.14 48.13
CA LYS A 183 -57.11 0.50 48.43
C LYS A 183 -55.93 -0.40 48.05
N LYS A 184 -56.06 -1.72 48.20
CA LYS A 184 -55.04 -2.68 47.77
C LYS A 184 -54.86 -2.69 46.25
N ARG A 185 -55.94 -2.59 45.47
CA ARG A 185 -55.88 -2.51 44.01
C ARG A 185 -55.18 -1.23 43.52
N TYR A 186 -55.43 -0.09 44.15
CA TYR A 186 -54.73 1.15 43.82
C TYR A 186 -53.23 1.07 44.14
N LYS A 187 -52.86 0.50 45.29
CA LYS A 187 -51.45 0.30 45.67
C LYS A 187 -50.72 -0.67 44.76
N ILE A 188 -51.36 -1.78 44.37
CA ILE A 188 -50.80 -2.74 43.40
C ILE A 188 -50.69 -2.10 42.02
N GLY A 189 -51.71 -1.36 41.59
CA GLY A 189 -51.67 -0.61 40.32
C GLY A 189 -50.53 0.40 40.30
N MET A 190 -50.35 1.18 41.37
CA MET A 190 -49.26 2.15 41.49
C MET A 190 -47.87 1.48 41.54
N ALA A 191 -47.76 0.32 42.20
CA ALA A 191 -46.55 -0.48 42.25
C ALA A 191 -46.19 -1.14 40.89
N LEU A 192 -47.17 -1.36 40.02
CA LEU A 192 -46.95 -1.84 38.64
C LEU A 192 -46.63 -0.69 37.67
N ILE A 193 -47.16 0.51 37.92
CA ILE A 193 -46.89 1.67 37.07
C ILE A 193 -45.40 2.04 37.08
N PHE A 194 -44.75 2.04 38.25
CA PHE A 194 -43.34 2.41 38.37
C PHE A 194 -42.37 1.54 37.51
N PRO A 195 -42.41 0.19 37.58
CA PRO A 195 -41.59 -0.65 36.72
C PRO A 195 -41.99 -0.54 35.24
N THR A 196 -43.27 -0.37 34.90
CA THR A 196 -43.68 -0.17 33.49
C THR A 196 -43.11 1.12 32.89
N LEU A 197 -43.05 2.20 33.68
CA LEU A 197 -42.51 3.50 33.27
C LEU A 197 -40.98 3.45 33.15
N LEU A 198 -40.31 2.70 34.03
CA LEU A 198 -38.87 2.46 33.96
C LEU A 198 -38.49 1.64 32.71
N VAL A 199 -39.24 0.58 32.41
CA VAL A 199 -39.04 -0.20 31.18
C VAL A 199 -39.26 0.68 29.94
N LEU A 200 -40.33 1.47 29.91
CA LEU A 200 -40.61 2.39 28.81
C LEU A 200 -39.50 3.46 28.64
N GLY A 201 -38.97 3.97 29.76
CA GLY A 201 -37.85 4.91 29.78
C GLY A 201 -36.54 4.30 29.27
N THR A 202 -36.22 3.06 29.65
CA THR A 202 -35.05 2.34 29.11
C THR A 202 -35.18 2.08 27.61
N LEU A 203 -36.39 1.74 27.13
CA LEU A 203 -36.67 1.56 25.70
C LEU A 203 -36.48 2.88 24.92
N ALA A 204 -36.96 4.00 25.49
CA ALA A 204 -36.78 5.33 24.91
C ALA A 204 -35.31 5.80 24.93
N ALA A 205 -34.54 5.45 25.97
CA ALA A 205 -33.11 5.76 26.02
C ALA A 205 -32.31 4.97 24.97
N ILE A 206 -32.66 3.69 24.75
CA ILE A 206 -32.06 2.88 23.68
C ILE A 206 -32.40 3.46 22.30
N HIS A 207 -33.63 3.97 22.11
CA HIS A 207 -34.05 4.66 20.90
C HIS A 207 -33.15 5.86 20.58
N THR A 208 -32.81 6.68 21.58
CA THR A 208 -32.08 7.93 21.35
C THR A 208 -30.57 7.76 21.24
N LEU A 209 -29.97 6.76 21.90
CA LEU A 209 -28.50 6.66 22.02
C LEU A 209 -27.79 5.69 21.09
N TYR A 210 -28.44 4.69 20.48
CA TYR A 210 -27.72 3.65 19.73
C TYR A 210 -28.00 3.59 18.23
N LYS A 211 -29.27 3.49 17.81
CA LYS A 211 -29.68 3.54 16.38
C LYS A 211 -31.16 3.99 16.33
N PRO A 212 -31.55 4.86 15.40
CA PRO A 212 -32.95 5.28 15.27
C PRO A 212 -33.85 4.05 15.04
N LEU A 213 -34.98 3.97 15.74
CA LEU A 213 -35.93 2.86 15.63
C LEU A 213 -36.47 2.65 14.21
N ASP A 214 -36.33 3.65 13.34
CA ASP A 214 -36.69 3.55 11.93
C ASP A 214 -36.00 2.36 11.24
N ILE A 215 -34.76 2.03 11.58
CA ILE A 215 -34.03 0.90 10.99
C ILE A 215 -34.56 -0.43 11.54
N LEU A 216 -35.00 -0.47 12.80
CA LEU A 216 -35.55 -1.68 13.43
C LEU A 216 -36.97 -1.96 12.96
N PHE A 217 -37.81 -0.93 12.84
CA PHE A 217 -39.17 -1.05 12.32
C PHE A 217 -39.17 -1.46 10.85
N TYR A 218 -38.32 -0.84 10.02
CA TYR A 218 -38.18 -1.21 8.62
C TYR A 218 -37.70 -2.66 8.46
N ARG A 219 -36.72 -3.11 9.25
CA ARG A 219 -36.26 -4.51 9.21
C ARG A 219 -37.28 -5.50 9.76
N ALA A 220 -38.04 -5.15 10.79
CA ALA A 220 -39.08 -6.01 11.35
C ALA A 220 -40.25 -6.17 10.39
N TRP A 221 -40.68 -5.07 9.75
CA TRP A 221 -41.71 -5.07 8.72
C TRP A 221 -41.31 -5.91 7.50
N VAL A 222 -40.07 -5.78 7.02
CA VAL A 222 -39.51 -6.63 5.94
C VAL A 222 -39.43 -8.10 6.34
N TYR A 223 -39.12 -8.42 7.60
CA TYR A 223 -39.13 -9.81 8.08
C TYR A 223 -40.53 -10.40 8.17
N LEU A 224 -41.52 -9.59 8.58
CA LEU A 224 -42.92 -9.98 8.61
C LEU A 224 -43.44 -10.27 7.20
N ASP A 225 -43.10 -9.39 6.25
CA ASP A 225 -43.44 -9.53 4.84
C ASP A 225 -42.84 -10.82 4.25
N LYS A 226 -41.56 -11.11 4.54
CA LYS A 226 -40.90 -12.36 4.15
C LYS A 226 -41.55 -13.61 4.73
N LEU A 227 -42.18 -13.51 5.89
CA LEU A 227 -42.92 -14.61 6.51
C LEU A 227 -44.33 -14.77 5.90
N SER A 228 -44.96 -13.68 5.45
CA SER A 228 -46.25 -13.71 4.74
C SER A 228 -46.14 -14.09 3.26
N ILE A 229 -44.93 -14.11 2.69
CA ILE A 229 -44.67 -14.51 1.28
C ILE A 229 -44.41 -16.02 1.15
N LEU A 230 -44.40 -16.80 2.24
CA LEU A 230 -44.42 -18.27 2.15
C LEU A 230 -45.86 -18.73 1.81
N PRO A 231 -46.13 -19.24 0.60
CA PRO A 231 -47.41 -19.90 0.34
C PRO A 231 -47.45 -21.16 1.21
N PHE A 232 -48.56 -21.35 1.93
CA PHE A 232 -48.96 -22.69 2.34
C PHE A 232 -49.13 -23.59 1.11
#